data_AF-A0A8J5VES9-F1
#
_entry.id   AF-A0A8J5VES9-F1
#
_cell.length_a   1.000
_cell.length_b   1.000
_cell.length_c   1.000
_cell.angle_alpha   90.00
_cell.angle_beta   90.00
_cell.angle_gamma   90.00
#
_symmetry.space_group_name_H-M   'P 1'
#
loop_
_entity.id
_entity.type
_entity.pdbx_description
1 polymer ?
#
loop_
_entity_poly.entity_id
_entity_poly.type
_entity_poly.pdbx_seq_one_letter_code
_entity_poly.pdbx_strand_id
1 'polypeptide(L)'
;MELFGENGRDGVWTVMANVMDPESLNRAFDGCVGVFHTSSLVDPGGLSGYTKQMAILEARAAEQVVEACARTESVRKCVFTSSLLACVWRQSYPHHRRFPTTIDENCWSDENFCRDNKLWFALGKTTAEKTAWRAARGRDLKLVTICPALVTGPGFRRRNSTPSIAYLKGAHAMLAEGLLATADVARVAEAHVRVYEAMSGGAAGGRYICYDHVVRRGEEFVELQRQLGLQSGGALARLGSDNGDGQTARFALCNGKLARLVSSRRRCTYDAYHPISHD
;
A
#
# COMPACT_ATOMS: atom_id res chain seq x y z
N MET A 1 13.42 23.22 -24.18
CA MET A 1 12.00 23.44 -23.90
C MET A 1 11.19 22.43 -24.69
N GLU A 2 11.25 21.16 -24.30
CA GLU A 2 10.35 20.08 -24.74
C GLU A 2 10.26 19.14 -23.54
N LEU A 3 9.40 19.48 -22.59
CA LEU A 3 9.28 18.86 -21.25
C LEU A 3 8.15 17.82 -21.17
N PHE A 4 7.53 17.48 -22.31
CA PHE A 4 6.39 16.57 -22.36
C PHE A 4 6.68 15.49 -23.39
N GLY A 5 6.80 14.24 -22.94
CA GLY A 5 6.77 13.08 -23.83
C GLY A 5 5.46 13.07 -24.63
N GLU A 6 5.54 12.53 -25.85
CA GLU A 6 4.54 12.56 -26.92
C GLU A 6 3.06 12.64 -26.48
N ASN A 7 2.37 13.66 -27.02
CA ASN A 7 0.91 13.84 -27.08
C ASN A 7 0.13 13.61 -25.79
N GLY A 8 -0.03 14.68 -25.01
CA GLY A 8 -1.00 14.72 -23.92
C GLY A 8 -2.43 14.56 -24.44
N ARG A 9 -2.94 13.32 -24.48
CA ARG A 9 -4.37 13.04 -24.67
C ARG A 9 -5.06 13.19 -23.32
N ASP A 10 -6.19 13.89 -23.31
CA ASP A 10 -7.09 14.04 -22.15
C ASP A 10 -6.41 14.61 -20.87
N GLY A 11 -5.40 15.46 -21.02
CA GLY A 11 -4.71 16.09 -19.89
C GLY A 11 -3.76 15.15 -19.13
N VAL A 12 -3.29 14.07 -19.76
CA VAL A 12 -2.29 13.15 -19.20
C VAL A 12 -0.97 13.30 -19.95
N TRP A 13 0.11 13.58 -19.22
CA TRP A 13 1.46 13.66 -19.78
C TRP A 13 2.33 12.53 -19.25
N THR A 14 3.19 11.99 -20.12
CA THR A 14 4.20 11.01 -19.72
C THR A 14 5.55 11.71 -19.60
N VAL A 15 6.20 11.52 -18.46
CA VAL A 15 7.54 12.05 -18.17
C VAL A 15 8.44 10.89 -17.76
N MET A 16 9.62 10.82 -18.37
CA MET A 16 10.64 9.85 -17.97
C MET A 16 11.33 10.35 -16.71
N ALA A 17 11.30 9.54 -15.64
CA ALA A 17 11.99 9.86 -14.41
C ALA A 17 12.65 8.64 -13.76
N ASN A 18 13.81 8.85 -13.13
CA ASN A 18 14.48 7.85 -12.31
C ASN A 18 14.28 8.18 -10.82
N VAL A 19 13.63 7.29 -10.07
CA VAL A 19 13.35 7.46 -8.63
C VAL A 19 14.59 7.53 -7.75
N MET A 20 15.76 7.18 -8.29
CA MET A 20 17.05 7.27 -7.62
C MET A 20 17.84 8.54 -7.98
N ASP A 21 17.30 9.38 -8.88
CA ASP A 21 17.91 10.62 -9.34
C ASP A 21 17.05 11.83 -8.89
N PRO A 22 17.54 12.62 -7.91
CA PRO A 22 16.82 13.78 -7.41
C PRO A 22 16.49 14.83 -8.48
N GLU A 23 17.39 15.08 -9.43
CA GLU A 23 17.15 16.09 -10.46
C GLU A 23 16.07 15.64 -11.44
N SER A 24 16.08 14.34 -11.77
CA SER A 24 15.03 13.73 -12.57
C SER A 24 13.66 13.83 -11.90
N LEU A 25 13.59 13.65 -10.58
CA LEU A 25 12.35 13.79 -9.81
C LEU A 25 11.88 15.24 -9.76
N ASN A 26 12.78 16.20 -9.48
CA ASN A 26 12.43 17.61 -9.44
C ASN A 26 11.85 18.09 -10.78
N ARG A 27 12.45 17.68 -11.91
CA ARG A 27 11.90 17.98 -13.25
C ARG A 27 10.52 17.36 -13.46
N ALA A 28 10.29 16.15 -12.97
CA ALA A 28 8.99 15.48 -13.11
C ALA A 28 7.91 16.07 -12.20
N PHE A 29 8.28 16.69 -11.09
CA PHE A 29 7.35 17.25 -10.11
C PHE A 29 7.06 18.74 -10.34
N ASP A 30 7.86 19.42 -11.17
CA ASP A 30 7.63 20.84 -11.47
C ASP A 30 6.20 21.08 -11.98
N GLY A 31 5.55 22.14 -11.47
CA GLY A 31 4.14 22.43 -11.72
C GLY A 31 3.11 21.49 -11.06
N CYS A 32 3.50 20.38 -10.43
CA CYS A 32 2.57 19.48 -9.75
C CYS A 32 2.17 20.02 -8.36
N VAL A 33 0.87 20.05 -8.05
CA VAL A 33 0.38 20.44 -6.72
C VAL A 33 0.46 19.29 -5.71
N GLY A 34 0.46 18.05 -6.20
CA GLY A 34 0.64 16.88 -5.35
C GLY A 34 1.12 15.65 -6.10
N VAL A 35 1.70 14.73 -5.34
CA VAL A 35 2.36 13.54 -5.84
C VAL A 35 1.72 12.30 -5.23
N PHE A 36 1.45 11.29 -6.06
CA PHE A 36 1.05 9.95 -5.64
C PHE A 36 2.23 9.00 -5.85
N HIS A 37 2.98 8.70 -4.79
CA HIS A 37 4.10 7.77 -4.87
C HIS A 37 3.58 6.33 -4.70
N THR A 38 3.35 5.66 -5.84
CA THR A 38 2.83 4.29 -5.92
C THR A 38 3.86 3.27 -6.40
N SER A 39 5.00 3.73 -6.92
CA SER A 39 6.07 2.87 -7.43
C SER A 39 6.66 2.02 -6.31
N SER A 40 6.96 0.77 -6.64
CA SER A 40 7.64 -0.19 -5.77
C SER A 40 8.63 -0.97 -6.64
N LEU A 41 9.75 -1.36 -6.06
CA LEU A 41 10.76 -2.14 -6.79
C LEU A 41 10.26 -3.57 -6.97
N VAL A 42 10.38 -4.06 -8.20
CA VAL A 42 10.02 -5.42 -8.58
C VAL A 42 11.24 -6.11 -9.16
N ASP A 43 11.45 -7.39 -8.83
CA ASP A 43 12.39 -8.25 -9.55
C ASP A 43 11.83 -8.49 -10.96
N PRO A 44 12.44 -7.95 -12.03
CA PRO A 44 11.91 -8.09 -13.39
C PRO A 44 11.98 -9.54 -13.89
N GLY A 45 12.92 -10.33 -13.35
CA GLY A 45 13.06 -11.74 -13.72
C GLY A 45 12.17 -12.67 -12.90
N GLY A 46 11.69 -12.24 -11.74
CA GLY A 46 10.95 -13.08 -10.79
C GLY A 46 11.73 -14.30 -10.28
N LEU A 47 13.03 -14.39 -10.59
CA LEU A 47 13.89 -15.55 -10.35
C LEU A 47 14.31 -15.67 -8.88
N SER A 48 14.39 -14.54 -8.17
CA SER A 48 14.86 -14.49 -6.77
C SER A 48 13.78 -14.06 -5.77
N GLY A 49 12.67 -13.51 -6.26
CA GLY A 49 11.64 -12.87 -5.44
C GLY A 49 12.11 -11.54 -4.84
N TYR A 50 11.38 -11.03 -3.85
CA TYR A 50 11.76 -9.77 -3.18
C TYR A 50 12.91 -9.99 -2.19
N THR A 51 14.04 -9.31 -2.42
CA THR A 51 15.30 -9.52 -1.68
C THR A 51 15.53 -8.47 -0.59
N LYS A 52 16.51 -8.73 0.29
CA LYS A 52 17.00 -7.73 1.26
C LYS A 52 17.50 -6.46 0.57
N GLN A 53 18.17 -6.58 -0.57
CA GLN A 53 18.68 -5.42 -1.32
C GLN A 53 17.53 -4.57 -1.88
N MET A 54 16.47 -5.21 -2.39
CA MET A 54 15.25 -4.49 -2.82
C MET A 54 14.62 -3.72 -1.66
N ALA A 55 14.57 -4.29 -0.44
CA ALA A 55 14.09 -3.58 0.74
C ALA A 55 14.89 -2.29 1.04
N ILE A 56 16.21 -2.32 0.86
CA ILE A 56 17.08 -1.15 1.06
C ILE A 56 16.83 -0.10 -0.02
N LEU A 57 16.75 -0.53 -1.28
CA LEU A 57 16.51 0.36 -2.42
C LEU A 57 15.12 1.00 -2.36
N GLU A 58 14.09 0.27 -1.90
CA GLU A 58 12.73 0.79 -1.71
C GLU A 58 12.73 1.94 -0.70
N ALA A 59 13.44 1.78 0.43
CA ALA A 59 13.53 2.83 1.44
C ALA A 59 14.26 4.08 0.92
N ARG A 60 15.35 3.87 0.14
CA ARG A 60 16.08 4.97 -0.49
C ARG A 60 15.22 5.69 -1.54
N ALA A 61 14.47 4.97 -2.37
CA ALA A 61 13.57 5.57 -3.35
C ALA A 61 12.49 6.42 -2.67
N ALA A 62 11.89 5.93 -1.58
CA ALA A 62 10.91 6.68 -0.80
C ALA A 62 11.50 7.98 -0.22
N GLU A 63 12.74 7.94 0.29
CA GLU A 63 13.45 9.14 0.74
C GLU A 63 13.61 10.17 -0.38
N GLN A 64 14.13 9.74 -1.53
CA GLN A 64 14.40 10.61 -2.67
C GLN A 64 13.12 11.27 -3.20
N VAL A 65 12.04 10.49 -3.32
CA VAL A 65 10.74 11.02 -3.78
C VAL A 65 10.17 12.04 -2.81
N VAL A 66 10.21 11.78 -1.50
CA VAL A 66 9.67 12.72 -0.51
C VAL A 66 10.54 13.97 -0.39
N GLU A 67 11.87 13.83 -0.45
CA GLU A 67 12.78 14.98 -0.49
C GLU A 67 12.56 15.84 -1.75
N ALA A 68 12.37 15.22 -2.92
CA ALA A 68 12.04 15.95 -4.14
C ALA A 68 10.67 16.65 -4.04
N CYS A 69 9.66 16.01 -3.44
CA CYS A 69 8.39 16.66 -3.14
C CYS A 69 8.58 17.89 -2.24
N ALA A 70 9.41 17.79 -1.19
CA ALA A 70 9.64 18.89 -0.26
C ALA A 70 10.47 20.04 -0.86
N ARG A 71 11.29 19.76 -1.87
CA ARG A 71 12.12 20.76 -2.57
C ARG A 71 11.42 21.45 -3.72
N THR A 72 10.39 20.83 -4.29
CA THR A 72 9.67 21.37 -5.43
C THR A 72 8.61 22.37 -4.97
N GLU A 73 8.78 23.65 -5.33
CA GLU A 73 7.98 24.75 -4.80
C GLU A 73 6.48 24.64 -5.09
N SER A 74 6.04 23.94 -6.14
CA SER A 74 4.62 23.73 -6.45
C SER A 74 3.95 22.63 -5.61
N VAL A 75 4.73 21.67 -5.09
CA VAL A 75 4.21 20.48 -4.42
C VAL A 75 3.87 20.81 -2.96
N ARG A 76 2.63 20.50 -2.55
CA ARG A 76 2.18 20.68 -1.15
C ARG A 76 1.72 19.39 -0.48
N LYS A 77 1.43 18.35 -1.27
CA LYS A 77 0.81 17.11 -0.81
C LYS A 77 1.48 15.90 -1.43
N CYS A 78 1.78 14.90 -0.61
CA CYS A 78 2.23 13.59 -1.07
C CYS A 78 1.34 12.49 -0.46
N VAL A 79 0.83 11.61 -1.32
CA VAL A 79 0.17 10.36 -0.91
C VAL A 79 1.12 9.21 -1.23
N PHE A 80 1.54 8.49 -0.20
CA PHE A 80 2.52 7.41 -0.31
C PHE A 80 1.85 6.03 -0.16
N THR A 81 2.14 5.12 -1.08
CA THR A 81 1.62 3.75 -1.05
C THR A 81 2.53 2.84 -0.25
N SER A 82 2.17 2.61 1.00
CA SER A 82 2.78 1.60 1.87
C SER A 82 2.13 0.22 1.62
N SER A 83 1.95 -0.58 2.67
CA SER A 83 1.25 -1.86 2.65
C SER A 83 0.73 -2.20 4.05
N LEU A 84 -0.31 -3.01 4.13
CA LEU A 84 -0.75 -3.64 5.38
C LEU A 84 0.39 -4.41 6.06
N LEU A 85 1.36 -4.92 5.29
CA LEU A 85 2.56 -5.57 5.84
C LEU A 85 3.45 -4.65 6.66
N ALA A 86 3.28 -3.33 6.57
CA ALA A 86 3.93 -2.37 7.46
C ALA A 86 3.22 -2.23 8.82
N CYS A 87 2.12 -2.95 9.06
CA CYS A 87 1.32 -2.87 10.28
C CYS A 87 1.21 -4.19 11.06
N VAL A 88 1.32 -5.34 10.40
CA VAL A 88 0.88 -6.65 10.96
C VAL A 88 1.97 -7.47 11.64
N TRP A 89 3.25 -7.30 11.27
CA TRP A 89 4.31 -8.21 11.72
C TRP A 89 4.95 -7.75 13.02
N ARG A 90 4.60 -8.34 14.15
CA ARG A 90 5.03 -7.84 15.47
C ARG A 90 5.64 -8.97 16.29
N GLN A 91 6.63 -8.63 17.10
CA GLN A 91 7.19 -9.58 18.06
C GLN A 91 6.15 -9.85 19.17
N SER A 92 5.59 -11.06 19.20
CA SER A 92 4.75 -11.49 20.32
C SER A 92 5.64 -11.93 21.49
N TYR A 93 5.71 -11.10 22.54
CA TYR A 93 6.31 -11.54 23.81
C TYR A 93 5.28 -12.36 24.61
N PRO A 94 5.61 -13.61 25.02
CA PRO A 94 4.66 -14.51 25.71
C PRO A 94 4.05 -13.94 26.99
N HIS A 95 4.70 -12.98 27.63
CA HIS A 95 4.28 -12.40 28.91
C HIS A 95 3.51 -11.08 28.79
N HIS A 96 3.21 -10.60 27.58
CA HIS A 96 2.54 -9.32 27.38
C HIS A 96 1.07 -9.50 26.99
N ARG A 97 0.22 -9.74 28.00
CA ARG A 97 -1.26 -9.71 27.91
C ARG A 97 -1.85 -8.32 27.58
N ARG A 98 -1.03 -7.35 27.17
CA ARG A 98 -1.43 -5.95 26.87
C ARG A 98 -1.27 -5.55 25.40
N PHE A 99 -0.97 -6.48 24.49
CA PHE A 99 -0.96 -6.12 23.07
C PHE A 99 -2.40 -5.96 22.57
N PRO A 100 -2.73 -4.84 21.90
CA PRO A 100 -4.04 -4.65 21.33
C PRO A 100 -4.29 -5.76 20.32
N THR A 101 -5.42 -6.46 20.48
CA THR A 101 -5.90 -7.47 19.53
C THR A 101 -6.42 -6.83 18.24
N THR A 102 -6.59 -5.51 18.21
CA THR A 102 -6.94 -4.76 17.00
C THR A 102 -5.68 -4.19 16.36
N ILE A 103 -5.49 -4.48 15.08
CA ILE A 103 -4.48 -3.86 14.23
C ILE A 103 -5.13 -2.70 13.48
N ASP A 104 -4.69 -1.49 13.79
CA ASP A 104 -5.16 -0.23 13.21
C ASP A 104 -3.99 0.56 12.60
N GLU A 105 -4.26 1.80 12.19
CA GLU A 105 -3.29 2.68 11.56
C GLU A 105 -2.10 3.07 12.47
N ASN A 106 -2.20 2.85 13.79
CA ASN A 106 -1.14 3.14 14.75
C ASN A 106 -0.15 1.98 14.89
N CYS A 107 -0.49 0.80 14.36
CA CYS A 107 0.34 -0.39 14.45
C CYS A 107 1.46 -0.38 13.42
N TRP A 108 2.67 -0.69 13.85
CA TRP A 108 3.84 -0.83 12.98
C TRP A 108 4.41 -2.24 13.06
N SER A 109 4.87 -2.73 11.93
CA SER A 109 5.66 -3.95 11.87
C SER A 109 7.04 -3.73 12.49
N ASP A 110 7.52 -4.75 13.17
CA ASP A 110 8.85 -4.82 13.76
C ASP A 110 9.89 -5.23 12.70
N GLU A 111 10.89 -4.39 12.52
CA GLU A 111 11.92 -4.58 11.50
C GLU A 111 12.85 -5.76 11.80
N ASN A 112 13.10 -6.04 13.09
CA ASN A 112 13.93 -7.18 13.49
C ASN A 112 13.18 -8.48 13.23
N PHE A 113 11.91 -8.57 13.64
CA PHE A 113 11.04 -9.69 13.32
C PHE A 113 10.99 -9.96 11.82
N CYS A 114 10.81 -8.91 11.00
CA CYS A 114 10.80 -9.06 9.55
C CYS A 114 12.15 -9.57 9.01
N ARG A 115 13.28 -9.10 9.57
CA ARG A 115 14.62 -9.53 9.17
C ARG A 115 14.89 -10.98 9.53
N ASP A 116 14.56 -11.38 10.76
CA ASP A 116 14.82 -12.72 11.30
C ASP A 116 13.99 -13.77 10.55
N ASN A 117 12.75 -13.43 10.18
CA ASN A 117 11.85 -14.29 9.40
C ASN A 117 12.02 -14.11 7.88
N LYS A 118 13.02 -13.35 7.42
CA LYS A 118 13.30 -13.08 6.00
C LYS A 118 12.09 -12.52 5.23
N LEU A 119 11.20 -11.79 5.90
CA LEU A 119 10.03 -11.12 5.33
C LEU A 119 10.45 -9.80 4.65
N TRP A 120 11.31 -9.90 3.64
CA TRP A 120 11.99 -8.74 3.04
C TRP A 120 11.04 -7.70 2.45
N PHE A 121 9.89 -8.13 1.90
CA PHE A 121 8.89 -7.20 1.37
C PHE A 121 8.21 -6.40 2.48
N ALA A 122 7.82 -7.07 3.58
CA ALA A 122 7.30 -6.39 4.75
C ALA A 122 8.33 -5.42 5.35
N LEU A 123 9.60 -5.84 5.44
CA LEU A 123 10.70 -4.97 5.87
C LEU A 123 10.81 -3.74 4.98
N GLY A 124 10.87 -3.92 3.65
CA GLY A 124 10.98 -2.84 2.67
C GLY A 124 9.84 -1.84 2.75
N LYS A 125 8.59 -2.32 2.83
CA LYS A 125 7.42 -1.43 2.99
C LYS A 125 7.45 -0.68 4.32
N THR A 126 7.83 -1.34 5.40
CA THR A 126 7.95 -0.72 6.73
C THR A 126 9.02 0.37 6.74
N THR A 127 10.22 0.07 6.24
CA THR A 127 11.36 1.02 6.24
C THR A 127 11.13 2.17 5.27
N ALA A 128 10.53 1.92 4.11
CA ALA A 128 10.18 2.96 3.15
C ALA A 128 9.15 3.93 3.73
N GLU A 129 8.08 3.41 4.36
CA GLU A 129 7.08 4.27 4.99
C GLU A 129 7.66 5.10 6.14
N LYS A 130 8.47 4.52 7.03
CA LYS A 130 9.14 5.27 8.10
C LYS A 130 10.09 6.32 7.55
N THR A 131 10.79 6.03 6.45
CA THR A 131 11.72 6.96 5.82
C THR A 131 10.98 8.12 5.15
N ALA A 132 9.88 7.85 4.47
CA ALA A 132 8.99 8.88 3.93
C ALA A 132 8.50 9.84 5.04
N TRP A 133 8.03 9.31 6.17
CA TRP A 133 7.62 10.14 7.31
C TRP A 133 8.76 10.98 7.91
N ARG A 134 9.97 10.41 7.99
CA ARG A 134 11.16 11.15 8.46
C ARG A 134 11.54 12.28 7.50
N ALA A 135 11.55 12.03 6.19
CA ALA A 135 11.89 13.03 5.18
C ALA A 135 10.87 14.18 5.10
N ALA A 136 9.58 13.90 5.31
CA ALA A 136 8.54 14.92 5.33
C ALA A 136 8.52 15.75 6.64
N ARG A 137 9.13 15.25 7.72
CA ARG A 137 9.03 15.88 9.05
C ARG A 137 9.66 17.27 9.05
N GLY A 138 8.87 18.27 9.48
CA GLY A 138 9.34 19.66 9.58
C GLY A 138 9.45 20.39 8.24
N ARG A 139 8.96 19.79 7.15
CA ARG A 139 8.86 20.42 5.82
C ARG A 139 7.46 20.98 5.59
N ASP A 140 7.31 21.91 4.65
CA ASP A 140 5.99 22.34 4.14
C ASP A 140 5.41 21.33 3.14
N LEU A 141 5.29 20.08 3.58
CA LEU A 141 4.78 18.97 2.78
C LEU A 141 3.82 18.14 3.62
N LYS A 142 2.54 18.12 3.23
CA LYS A 142 1.56 17.22 3.86
C LYS A 142 1.74 15.81 3.29
N LEU A 143 2.16 14.88 4.15
CA LEU A 143 2.25 13.45 3.81
C LEU A 143 1.06 12.69 4.39
N VAL A 144 0.47 11.80 3.59
CA VAL A 144 -0.44 10.74 4.05
C VAL A 144 0.02 9.42 3.45
N THR A 145 -0.09 8.33 4.21
CA THR A 145 0.22 6.99 3.72
C THR A 145 -1.04 6.14 3.65
N ILE A 146 -1.13 5.31 2.62
CA ILE A 146 -2.15 4.27 2.49
C ILE A 146 -1.46 2.92 2.59
N CYS A 147 -1.99 2.06 3.45
CA CYS A 147 -1.51 0.71 3.73
C CYS A 147 -2.53 -0.29 3.14
N PRO A 148 -2.50 -0.53 1.81
CA PRO A 148 -3.39 -1.51 1.21
C PRO A 148 -3.00 -2.93 1.62
N ALA A 149 -4.02 -3.77 1.80
CA ALA A 149 -3.86 -5.22 1.87
C ALA A 149 -3.44 -5.81 0.51
N LEU A 150 -3.48 -7.13 0.35
CA LEU A 150 -3.09 -7.74 -0.92
C LEU A 150 -4.02 -7.26 -2.04
N VAL A 151 -3.46 -6.54 -3.01
CA VAL A 151 -4.25 -5.95 -4.09
C VAL A 151 -4.74 -7.06 -5.02
N THR A 152 -6.04 -7.07 -5.31
CA THR A 152 -6.71 -7.98 -6.24
C THR A 152 -7.50 -7.19 -7.29
N GLY A 153 -8.04 -7.86 -8.32
CA GLY A 153 -8.91 -7.23 -9.31
C GLY A 153 -8.64 -7.64 -10.77
N PRO A 154 -9.49 -7.22 -11.72
CA PRO A 154 -9.35 -7.53 -13.15
C PRO A 154 -7.99 -7.04 -13.68
N GLY A 155 -7.28 -7.89 -14.44
CA GLY A 155 -5.99 -7.53 -15.06
C GLY A 155 -4.76 -7.64 -14.14
N PHE A 156 -4.92 -7.69 -12.82
CA PHE A 156 -3.80 -7.85 -11.87
C PHE A 156 -3.09 -9.21 -12.04
N ARG A 157 -3.85 -10.25 -12.39
CA ARG A 157 -3.37 -11.64 -12.61
C ARG A 157 -2.32 -11.79 -13.71
N ARG A 158 -2.22 -10.84 -14.66
CA ARG A 158 -1.33 -10.97 -15.83
C ARG A 158 -0.04 -10.15 -15.74
N ARG A 159 0.14 -9.30 -14.71
CA ARG A 159 1.23 -8.32 -14.67
C ARG A 159 2.12 -8.34 -13.42
N ASN A 160 1.65 -8.86 -12.27
CA ASN A 160 2.35 -8.69 -10.97
C ASN A 160 2.48 -9.98 -10.14
N SER A 161 3.19 -10.99 -10.64
CA SER A 161 3.49 -12.18 -9.83
C SER A 161 4.45 -11.86 -8.68
N THR A 162 5.52 -11.09 -8.91
CA THR A 162 6.59 -10.88 -7.91
C THR A 162 6.12 -10.19 -6.61
N PRO A 163 5.43 -9.04 -6.62
CA PRO A 163 5.00 -8.39 -5.37
C PRO A 163 3.96 -9.22 -4.61
N SER A 164 3.06 -9.89 -5.35
CA SER A 164 2.02 -10.75 -4.77
C SER A 164 2.63 -11.98 -4.09
N ILE A 165 3.59 -12.64 -4.74
CA ILE A 165 4.36 -13.75 -4.17
C ILE A 165 5.10 -13.29 -2.91
N ALA A 166 5.77 -12.13 -2.99
CA ALA A 166 6.51 -11.58 -1.88
C ALA A 166 5.62 -11.21 -0.68
N TYR A 167 4.43 -10.67 -0.95
CA TYR A 167 3.42 -10.40 0.07
C TYR A 167 2.97 -11.69 0.77
N LEU A 168 2.74 -12.76 -0.01
CA LEU A 168 2.24 -14.04 0.49
C LEU A 168 3.28 -14.91 1.20
N LYS A 169 4.54 -14.47 1.31
CA LYS A 169 5.61 -15.23 2.00
C LYS A 169 5.26 -15.60 3.44
N GLY A 170 4.48 -14.76 4.15
CA GLY A 170 3.99 -15.02 5.50
C GLY A 170 2.51 -15.36 5.58
N ALA A 171 1.87 -15.75 4.47
CA ALA A 171 0.42 -15.85 4.39
C ALA A 171 -0.23 -16.82 5.40
N HIS A 172 0.39 -17.97 5.68
CA HIS A 172 -0.14 -18.93 6.65
C HIS A 172 -0.20 -18.35 8.07
N ALA A 173 0.85 -17.65 8.50
CA ALA A 173 0.86 -16.99 9.81
C ALA A 173 -0.19 -15.87 9.86
N MET A 174 -0.29 -15.05 8.80
CA MET A 174 -1.34 -14.03 8.71
C MET A 174 -2.75 -14.64 8.71
N LEU A 175 -2.97 -15.79 8.05
CA LEU A 175 -4.25 -16.49 8.04
C LEU A 175 -4.60 -17.00 9.44
N ALA A 176 -3.67 -17.69 10.11
CA ALA A 176 -3.86 -18.20 11.47
C ALA A 176 -4.14 -17.08 12.49
N GLU A 177 -3.58 -15.90 12.27
CA GLU A 177 -3.76 -14.72 13.14
C GLU A 177 -4.98 -13.85 12.79
N GLY A 178 -5.65 -14.09 11.65
CA GLY A 178 -6.77 -13.28 11.16
C GLY A 178 -6.37 -11.95 10.51
N LEU A 179 -5.13 -11.86 10.02
CA LEU A 179 -4.50 -10.66 9.45
C LEU A 179 -4.33 -10.73 7.93
N LEU A 180 -4.64 -11.86 7.29
CA LEU A 180 -4.60 -11.98 5.84
C LEU A 180 -5.84 -11.31 5.23
N ALA A 181 -5.63 -10.28 4.41
CA ALA A 181 -6.71 -9.52 3.79
C ALA A 181 -6.39 -9.16 2.34
N THR A 182 -7.44 -8.83 1.59
CA THR A 182 -7.37 -8.35 0.20
C THR A 182 -8.00 -6.97 0.05
N ALA A 183 -7.64 -6.28 -1.02
CA ALA A 183 -8.24 -5.03 -1.43
C ALA A 183 -8.37 -4.99 -2.96
N ASP A 184 -9.56 -4.74 -3.47
CA ASP A 184 -9.76 -4.53 -4.91
C ASP A 184 -9.01 -3.27 -5.37
N VAL A 185 -8.36 -3.36 -6.54
CA VAL A 185 -7.54 -2.29 -7.11
C VAL A 185 -8.32 -0.98 -7.30
N ALA A 186 -9.61 -1.05 -7.65
CA ALA A 186 -10.45 0.14 -7.80
C ALA A 186 -10.70 0.80 -6.44
N ARG A 187 -10.89 -0.01 -5.38
CA ARG A 187 -11.03 0.49 -4.00
C ARG A 187 -9.73 1.17 -3.53
N VAL A 188 -8.58 0.57 -3.84
CA VAL A 188 -7.28 1.17 -3.50
C VAL A 188 -7.11 2.50 -4.23
N ALA A 189 -7.42 2.57 -5.53
CA ALA A 189 -7.35 3.81 -6.31
C ALA A 189 -8.31 4.88 -5.74
N GLU A 190 -9.56 4.52 -5.43
CA GLU A 190 -10.52 5.41 -4.79
C GLU A 190 -9.97 5.94 -3.45
N ALA A 191 -9.39 5.08 -2.62
CA ALA A 191 -8.80 5.48 -1.35
C ALA A 191 -7.72 6.55 -1.52
N HIS A 192 -6.84 6.42 -2.52
CA HIS A 192 -5.81 7.41 -2.83
C HIS A 192 -6.41 8.78 -3.16
N VAL A 193 -7.39 8.80 -4.06
CA VAL A 193 -8.07 10.04 -4.46
C VAL A 193 -8.79 10.68 -3.28
N ARG A 194 -9.59 9.92 -2.53
CA ARG A 194 -10.37 10.45 -1.39
C ARG A 194 -9.49 11.03 -0.30
N VAL A 195 -8.39 10.36 0.01
CA VAL A 195 -7.40 10.86 0.96
C VAL A 195 -6.79 12.18 0.46
N TYR A 196 -6.34 12.22 -0.79
CA TYR A 196 -5.72 13.40 -1.38
C TYR A 196 -6.62 14.63 -1.36
N GLU A 197 -7.90 14.45 -1.69
CA GLU A 197 -8.90 15.52 -1.66
C GLU A 197 -9.16 16.04 -0.24
N ALA A 198 -9.21 15.12 0.73
CA ALA A 198 -9.45 15.45 2.13
C ALA A 198 -8.26 16.10 2.84
N MET A 199 -7.04 15.94 2.30
CA MET A 199 -5.84 16.63 2.82
C MET A 199 -5.93 18.16 2.68
N SER A 200 -6.62 18.65 1.65
CA SER A 200 -6.82 20.10 1.44
C SER A 200 -7.62 20.72 2.59
N GLY A 201 -8.67 20.05 3.05
CA GLY A 201 -9.53 20.51 4.16
C GLY A 201 -9.04 20.12 5.55
N GLY A 202 -7.84 19.56 5.70
CA GLY A 202 -7.30 19.11 6.99
C GLY A 202 -7.95 17.86 7.58
N ALA A 203 -8.95 17.28 6.90
CA ALA A 203 -9.69 16.10 7.36
C ALA A 203 -8.91 14.78 7.19
N ALA A 204 -7.82 14.78 6.40
CA ALA A 204 -6.95 13.63 6.23
C ALA A 204 -5.50 13.92 6.64
N GLY A 205 -4.96 13.04 7.50
CA GLY A 205 -3.57 13.04 7.96
C GLY A 205 -3.17 11.66 8.47
N GLY A 206 -1.87 11.39 8.60
CA GLY A 206 -1.35 10.12 9.14
C GLY A 206 -1.47 8.95 8.15
N ARG A 207 -1.77 7.76 8.68
CA ARG A 207 -1.83 6.50 7.90
C ARG A 207 -3.27 6.05 7.69
N TYR A 208 -3.54 5.21 6.69
CA TYR A 208 -4.87 4.64 6.39
C TYR A 208 -4.75 3.18 5.97
N ILE A 209 -5.38 2.25 6.68
CA ILE A 209 -5.45 0.85 6.26
C ILE A 209 -6.56 0.68 5.21
N CYS A 210 -6.26 -0.02 4.11
CA CYS A 210 -7.21 -0.25 3.02
C CYS A 210 -7.37 -1.75 2.72
N TYR A 211 -8.54 -2.30 3.04
CA TYR A 211 -8.96 -3.65 2.68
C TYR A 211 -10.49 -3.69 2.48
N ASP A 212 -10.98 -4.72 1.80
CA ASP A 212 -12.42 -5.04 1.68
C ASP A 212 -12.78 -6.45 2.13
N HIS A 213 -11.83 -7.38 2.15
CA HIS A 213 -12.08 -8.75 2.57
C HIS A 213 -10.95 -9.27 3.46
N VAL A 214 -11.31 -9.98 4.53
CA VAL A 214 -10.38 -10.70 5.41
C VAL A 214 -10.54 -12.18 5.13
N VAL A 215 -9.46 -12.82 4.69
CA VAL A 215 -9.39 -14.25 4.39
C VAL A 215 -9.38 -15.00 5.72
N ARG A 216 -10.43 -15.78 5.99
CA ARG A 216 -10.58 -16.48 7.28
C ARG A 216 -10.38 -17.99 7.20
N ARG A 217 -10.53 -18.56 6.02
CA ARG A 217 -10.54 -20.03 5.82
C ARG A 217 -9.43 -20.45 4.88
N GLY A 218 -8.94 -21.68 5.08
CA GLY A 218 -7.94 -22.29 4.19
C GLY A 218 -8.43 -22.39 2.74
N GLU A 219 -9.71 -22.71 2.53
CA GLU A 219 -10.33 -22.79 1.19
C GLU A 219 -10.29 -21.44 0.45
N GLU A 220 -10.61 -20.34 1.15
CA GLU A 220 -10.52 -18.99 0.59
C GLU A 220 -9.07 -18.63 0.22
N PHE A 221 -8.11 -19.08 1.03
CA PHE A 221 -6.69 -18.87 0.73
C PHE A 221 -6.22 -19.66 -0.50
N VAL A 222 -6.65 -20.92 -0.66
CA VAL A 222 -6.37 -21.73 -1.85
C VAL A 222 -6.97 -21.09 -3.10
N GLU A 223 -8.21 -20.61 -3.02
CA GLU A 223 -8.85 -19.89 -4.12
C GLU A 223 -8.07 -18.61 -4.47
N LEU A 224 -7.65 -17.83 -3.47
CA LEU A 224 -6.81 -16.65 -3.69
C LEU A 224 -5.50 -16.98 -4.41
N GLN A 225 -4.82 -18.07 -4.02
CA GLN A 225 -3.59 -18.52 -4.71
C GLN A 225 -3.86 -18.93 -6.15
N ARG A 226 -4.95 -19.66 -6.40
CA ARG A 226 -5.39 -20.05 -7.75
C ARG A 226 -5.67 -18.83 -8.61
N GLN A 227 -6.37 -17.84 -8.05
CA GLN A 227 -6.64 -16.57 -8.72
C GLN A 227 -5.34 -15.82 -9.06
N LEU A 228 -4.31 -15.90 -8.22
CA LEU A 228 -3.02 -15.24 -8.49
C LEU A 228 -2.10 -16.04 -9.42
N GLY A 229 -2.53 -17.20 -9.91
CA GLY A 229 -1.72 -18.06 -10.77
C GLY A 229 -0.52 -18.70 -10.04
N LEU A 230 -0.58 -18.78 -8.71
CA LEU A 230 0.44 -19.41 -7.89
C LEU A 230 0.13 -20.90 -7.81
N GLN A 231 0.89 -21.73 -8.54
CA GLN A 231 0.75 -23.19 -8.51
C GLN A 231 0.96 -23.72 -7.08
N SER A 232 0.05 -24.57 -6.60
CA SER A 232 0.18 -25.26 -5.32
C SER A 232 1.29 -26.31 -5.39
N GLY A 233 2.55 -25.90 -5.21
CA GLY A 233 3.64 -26.85 -4.99
C GLY A 233 3.34 -27.69 -3.75
N GLY A 234 3.39 -29.02 -3.87
CA GLY A 234 2.86 -30.03 -2.93
C GLY A 234 3.37 -30.01 -1.47
N ALA A 235 4.22 -29.04 -1.11
CA ALA A 235 4.58 -28.74 0.28
C ALA A 235 3.59 -27.78 0.97
N LEU A 236 2.89 -26.91 0.23
CA LEU A 236 1.92 -25.95 0.80
C LEU A 236 0.54 -26.55 1.10
N ALA A 237 0.17 -27.65 0.43
CA ALA A 237 -1.16 -28.26 0.59
C ALA A 237 -1.35 -29.02 1.91
N ARG A 238 -0.25 -29.35 2.62
CA ARG A 238 -0.29 -30.28 3.77
C ARG A 238 -0.66 -29.64 5.11
N LEU A 239 -0.75 -28.32 5.20
CA LEU A 239 -1.15 -27.61 6.43
C LEU A 239 -2.65 -27.27 6.47
N GLY A 240 -3.40 -27.54 5.39
CA GLY A 240 -4.86 -27.38 5.35
C GLY A 240 -5.65 -28.56 5.91
N SER A 241 -4.98 -29.56 6.49
CA SER A 241 -5.59 -30.80 6.98
C SER A 241 -5.73 -30.88 8.50
N ASP A 242 -5.36 -29.84 9.26
CA ASP A 242 -5.59 -29.86 10.70
C ASP A 242 -6.90 -29.12 11.01
N ASN A 243 -7.94 -29.92 11.24
CA ASN A 243 -9.27 -29.51 11.67
C ASN A 243 -9.18 -28.71 12.98
N GLY A 244 -9.14 -27.38 12.86
CA GLY A 244 -9.41 -26.45 13.94
C GLY A 244 -10.74 -25.75 13.70
N ASP A 245 -11.84 -26.49 13.78
CA ASP A 245 -13.19 -25.94 13.77
C ASP A 245 -13.29 -24.91 14.93
N GLY A 246 -13.45 -23.63 14.59
CA GLY A 246 -13.76 -22.57 15.56
C GLY A 246 -12.62 -21.85 16.28
N GLN A 247 -11.37 -21.83 15.77
CA GLN A 247 -10.35 -20.98 16.39
C GLN A 247 -10.63 -19.49 16.09
N THR A 248 -11.11 -18.75 17.10
CA THR A 248 -11.35 -17.31 17.00
C THR A 248 -10.07 -16.59 16.60
N ALA A 249 -10.12 -15.81 15.51
CA ALA A 249 -8.99 -15.02 15.03
C ALA A 249 -8.35 -14.24 16.19
N ARG A 250 -7.03 -14.41 16.36
CA ARG A 250 -6.28 -13.78 17.46
C ARG A 250 -6.31 -12.25 17.37
N PHE A 251 -6.33 -11.72 16.14
CA PHE A 251 -6.37 -10.30 15.87
C PHE A 251 -7.53 -9.91 14.96
N ALA A 252 -7.92 -8.64 15.03
CA ALA A 252 -8.90 -8.01 14.14
C ALA A 252 -8.25 -6.84 13.40
N LEU A 253 -8.47 -6.73 12.09
CA LEU A 253 -8.04 -5.57 11.30
C LEU A 253 -9.06 -4.43 11.39
N CYS A 254 -8.61 -3.20 11.55
CA CYS A 254 -9.46 -2.01 11.54
C CYS A 254 -9.09 -1.09 10.37
N ASN A 255 -10.05 -0.77 9.51
CA ASN A 255 -9.97 0.26 8.47
C ASN A 255 -10.99 1.39 8.71
N GLY A 256 -11.47 1.53 9.95
CA GLY A 256 -12.58 2.43 10.30
C GLY A 256 -12.29 3.89 9.96
N LYS A 257 -11.02 4.30 9.98
CA LYS A 257 -10.59 5.65 9.57
C LYS A 257 -10.87 5.90 8.09
N LEU A 258 -10.48 4.97 7.21
CA LEU A 258 -10.76 5.06 5.78
C LEU A 258 -12.25 4.94 5.49
N ALA A 259 -12.95 4.01 6.15
CA ALA A 259 -14.39 3.83 5.97
C ALA A 259 -15.18 5.11 6.29
N ARG A 260 -14.85 5.81 7.38
CA ARG A 260 -15.46 7.10 7.73
C ARG A 260 -15.17 8.18 6.67
N LEU A 261 -13.95 8.25 6.16
CA LEU A 261 -13.55 9.22 5.15
C LEU A 261 -14.30 9.01 3.82
N VAL A 262 -14.43 7.76 3.37
CA VAL A 262 -15.11 7.44 2.12
C VAL A 262 -16.63 7.65 2.25
N SER A 263 -17.20 7.39 3.43
CA SER A 263 -18.63 7.51 3.70
C SER A 263 -19.11 8.95 3.95
N SER A 264 -18.24 9.84 4.46
CA SER A 264 -18.62 11.22 4.79
C SER A 264 -18.97 12.06 3.55
N ARG A 265 -18.35 11.78 2.39
CA ARG A 265 -18.60 12.51 1.14
C ARG A 265 -19.77 11.99 0.30
N ARG A 266 -20.24 10.75 0.50
CA ARG A 266 -21.47 10.27 -0.19
C ARG A 266 -22.73 11.02 0.24
N ARG A 267 -22.68 11.82 1.32
CA ARG A 267 -23.78 12.68 1.77
C ARG A 267 -23.86 14.04 1.07
N CYS A 268 -22.87 14.41 0.26
CA CYS A 268 -22.96 15.56 -0.63
C CYS A 268 -22.92 15.06 -2.07
N THR A 269 -24.05 14.57 -2.58
CA THR A 269 -24.21 14.31 -4.02
C THR A 269 -24.24 15.65 -4.75
N TYR A 270 -23.40 15.79 -5.76
CA TYR A 270 -23.63 16.75 -6.84
C TYR A 270 -24.79 16.20 -7.69
N ASP A 271 -26.02 16.40 -7.22
CA ASP A 271 -27.21 16.37 -8.07
C ASP A 271 -27.55 17.82 -8.44
N ALA A 272 -26.89 18.33 -9.48
CA ALA A 272 -27.36 19.45 -10.29
C ALA A 272 -26.47 19.60 -11.54
N TYR A 273 -26.51 18.63 -12.45
CA TYR A 273 -26.27 18.94 -13.85
C TYR A 273 -27.57 19.52 -14.41
N HIS A 274 -27.68 20.85 -14.43
CA HIS A 274 -28.65 21.51 -15.29
C HIS A 274 -28.07 21.54 -16.71
N PRO A 275 -28.69 20.88 -17.71
CA PRO A 275 -28.31 21.09 -19.09
C PRO A 275 -28.73 22.51 -19.47
N ILE A 276 -27.75 23.33 -19.88
CA ILE A 276 -28.00 24.59 -20.55
C ILE A 276 -28.63 24.24 -21.91
N SER A 277 -29.93 24.51 -22.06
CA SER A 277 -30.58 24.51 -23.36
C SER A 277 -30.11 25.75 -24.14
N HIS A 278 -29.40 25.52 -25.23
CA HIS A 278 -29.31 26.50 -26.30
C HIS A 278 -30.55 26.32 -27.18
N ASP A 279 -31.42 27.32 -27.15
CA ASP A 279 -32.08 27.95 -28.30
C ASP A 279 -32.70 29.29 -27.85
#